data_AF-X1GMW1-F1
#
_entry.id   AF-X1GMW1-F1
#
_cell.length_a   1.000
_cell.length_b   1.000
_cell.length_c   1.000
_cell.angle_alpha   90.00
_cell.angle_beta   90.00
_cell.angle_gamma   90.00
#
_symmetry.space_group_name_H-M   'P 1'
#
loop_
_entity.id
_entity.type
_entity.pdbx_description
1 polymer ?
#
loop_
_entity_poly.entity_id
_entity_poly.type
_entity_poly.pdbx_seq_one_letter_code
_entity_poly.pdbx_strand_id
1 'polypeptide(L)'
;MPLPAVAGVILAAAGAQMGTVLSVIIGSTLSPALAPIADKGSQLAYSILPARLLPLADAVLLRYRGLIDVAAYDDELKKQGYDDERREYLYQVAENLLGVTELISLYRRGKLPEDELFIEGEKIKWKEARLRNLLAVTEVIPGAQDIISFAVREVYSPEIAAAF
;
A
#
# COMPACT_ATOMS: atom_id res chain seq x y z
N MET A 1 38.05 -16.04 -48.29
CA MET A 1 38.16 -14.55 -48.36
C MET A 1 38.27 -14.20 -49.85
N PRO A 2 37.60 -13.17 -50.39
CA PRO A 2 37.26 -11.89 -49.75
C PRO A 2 35.79 -11.40 -49.97
N LEU A 3 35.28 -10.61 -49.01
CA LEU A 3 34.33 -9.50 -49.26
C LEU A 3 35.16 -8.30 -49.76
N PRO A 4 34.65 -7.24 -50.45
CA PRO A 4 33.31 -6.64 -50.29
C PRO A 4 32.71 -5.98 -51.58
N ALA A 5 31.47 -5.47 -51.51
CA ALA A 5 31.07 -4.30 -52.31
C ALA A 5 29.83 -3.62 -51.72
N VAL A 6 30.03 -2.39 -51.28
CA VAL A 6 29.03 -1.42 -50.82
C VAL A 6 28.43 -0.73 -52.05
N ALA A 7 27.10 -0.69 -52.17
CA ALA A 7 26.31 0.31 -52.90
C ALA A 7 24.83 -0.11 -52.69
N GLY A 8 23.97 0.65 -52.01
CA GLY A 8 23.58 2.00 -52.35
C GLY A 8 22.31 1.93 -53.23
N VAL A 9 21.34 2.82 -52.94
CA VAL A 9 20.15 3.19 -53.74
C VAL A 9 18.79 2.79 -53.13
N ILE A 10 18.26 3.79 -52.42
CA ILE A 10 16.86 4.17 -52.25
C ILE A 10 16.15 4.21 -53.61
N LEU A 11 14.92 3.69 -53.74
CA LEU A 11 13.79 4.16 -54.58
C LEU A 11 12.70 3.07 -54.51
N ALA A 12 11.39 3.31 -54.46
CA ALA A 12 10.60 4.52 -54.50
C ALA A 12 9.22 4.18 -53.89
N ALA A 13 8.65 5.14 -53.19
CA ALA A 13 7.21 5.18 -52.93
C ALA A 13 6.47 5.39 -54.26
N ALA A 14 5.31 4.73 -54.44
CA ALA A 14 4.07 5.34 -54.94
C ALA A 14 3.07 4.24 -55.36
N GLY A 15 1.89 4.27 -54.76
CA GLY A 15 0.77 3.40 -55.16
C GLY A 15 -0.37 3.47 -54.16
N ALA A 16 -0.89 4.68 -53.94
CA ALA A 16 -1.94 5.01 -53.00
C ALA A 16 -3.15 4.06 -53.06
N GLN A 17 -3.65 3.63 -51.90
CA GLN A 17 -5.08 3.78 -51.58
C GLN A 17 -5.26 4.09 -50.10
N MET A 18 -6.11 5.06 -49.86
CA MET A 18 -6.34 5.76 -48.62
C MET A 18 -7.01 4.85 -47.57
N GLY A 19 -6.42 4.81 -46.39
CA GLY A 19 -6.95 4.17 -45.19
C GLY A 19 -6.14 4.64 -43.97
N THR A 20 -6.20 5.95 -43.71
CA THR A 20 -5.93 6.65 -42.43
C THR A 20 -5.37 5.74 -41.32
N VAL A 21 -4.05 5.57 -41.25
CA VAL A 21 -3.11 6.37 -40.44
C VAL A 21 -3.48 6.40 -38.94
N LEU A 22 -3.39 5.23 -38.28
CA LEU A 22 -3.12 5.09 -36.84
C LEU A 22 -2.05 4.02 -36.59
N SER A 23 -1.15 3.82 -37.56
CA SER A 23 -0.03 2.89 -37.46
C SER A 23 1.27 3.64 -37.13
N VAL A 24 1.30 4.34 -35.99
CA VAL A 24 2.56 4.79 -35.40
C VAL A 24 2.92 3.81 -34.30
N ILE A 25 3.40 2.64 -34.73
CA ILE A 25 4.25 1.78 -33.91
C ILE A 25 5.60 2.50 -33.84
N ILE A 26 5.75 3.44 -32.91
CA ILE A 26 7.08 3.94 -32.52
C ILE A 26 7.34 3.46 -31.10
N GLY A 27 8.19 2.45 -30.99
CA GLY A 27 8.90 2.15 -29.74
C GLY A 27 8.83 0.69 -29.34
N SER A 28 9.70 -0.16 -29.89
CA SER A 28 9.97 -1.45 -29.25
C SER A 28 11.31 -2.11 -29.59
N THR A 29 12.36 -1.39 -30.01
CA THR A 29 13.70 -1.99 -30.17
C THR A 29 14.87 -1.05 -29.84
N LEU A 30 14.83 -0.31 -28.72
CA LEU A 30 16.05 0.32 -28.21
C LEU A 30 16.97 -0.76 -27.65
N SER A 31 18.14 -0.93 -28.28
CA SER A 31 19.20 -1.86 -27.84
C SER A 31 19.66 -1.54 -26.41
N PRO A 32 19.95 -2.53 -25.54
CA PRO A 32 20.48 -2.31 -24.18
C PRO A 32 21.72 -1.40 -24.12
N ALA A 33 22.51 -1.34 -25.19
CA ALA A 33 23.67 -0.46 -25.30
C ALA A 33 23.33 1.04 -25.41
N LEU A 34 22.09 1.38 -25.78
CA LEU A 34 21.61 2.77 -25.92
C LEU A 34 20.78 3.23 -24.71
N ALA A 35 20.49 2.35 -23.75
CA ALA A 35 19.72 2.68 -22.56
C ALA A 35 20.25 3.93 -21.80
N PRO A 36 21.57 4.07 -21.54
CA PRO A 36 22.07 5.22 -20.79
C PRO A 36 21.89 6.57 -21.51
N ILE A 37 21.88 6.57 -22.84
CA ILE A 37 21.70 7.79 -23.65
C ILE A 37 20.22 8.16 -23.69
N ALA A 38 19.34 7.18 -23.86
CA ALA A 38 17.89 7.37 -23.76
C ALA A 38 17.49 7.88 -22.37
N ASP A 39 18.10 7.34 -21.31
CA ASP A 39 17.87 7.76 -19.93
C ASP A 39 18.28 9.23 -19.73
N LYS A 40 19.47 9.64 -20.18
CA LYS A 40 19.90 11.05 -20.10
C LYS A 40 18.99 11.99 -20.90
N GLY A 41 18.57 11.57 -22.09
CA GLY A 41 17.62 12.35 -22.90
C GLY A 41 16.29 12.57 -22.19
N SER A 42 15.73 11.52 -21.59
CA SER A 42 14.51 11.62 -20.79
C SER A 42 14.68 12.46 -19.53
N GLN A 43 15.81 12.34 -18.83
CA GLN A 43 16.11 13.15 -17.64
C GLN A 43 16.19 14.64 -17.95
N LEU A 44 16.82 15.03 -19.06
CA LEU A 44 16.86 16.42 -19.50
C LEU A 44 15.45 16.92 -19.84
N ALA A 45 14.65 16.12 -20.55
CA ALA A 45 13.27 16.47 -20.84
C ALA A 45 12.45 16.68 -19.55
N TYR A 46 12.57 15.78 -18.56
CA TYR A 46 11.87 15.89 -17.28
C TYR A 46 12.37 17.01 -16.38
N SER A 47 13.62 17.45 -16.55
CA SER A 47 14.14 18.63 -15.82
C SER A 47 13.50 19.94 -16.29
N ILE A 48 13.07 20.00 -17.56
CA ILE A 48 12.41 21.17 -18.15
C ILE A 48 10.90 21.08 -17.96
N LEU A 49 10.34 19.87 -18.13
CA LEU A 49 8.92 19.57 -17.95
C LEU A 49 8.77 18.42 -16.97
N PRO A 50 8.57 18.69 -15.67
CA PRO A 50 8.37 17.66 -14.65
C PRO A 50 6.98 17.03 -14.82
N ALA A 51 6.84 16.19 -15.84
CA ALA A 51 5.60 15.47 -16.17
C ALA A 51 5.48 14.13 -15.43
N ARG A 52 6.44 13.82 -14.53
CA ARG A 52 6.42 12.58 -13.78
C ARG A 52 5.43 12.69 -12.62
N LEU A 53 4.40 11.86 -12.67
CA LEU A 53 3.41 11.77 -11.60
C LEU A 53 4.02 11.09 -10.37
N LEU A 54 3.50 11.47 -9.21
CA LEU A 54 3.88 10.88 -7.95
C LEU A 54 3.42 9.40 -7.90
N PRO A 55 4.24 8.49 -7.36
CA PRO A 55 3.76 7.14 -7.07
C PRO A 55 2.54 7.20 -6.14
N LEU A 56 1.55 6.35 -6.40
CA LEU A 56 0.31 6.28 -5.62
C LEU A 56 0.55 6.20 -4.10
N ALA A 57 1.47 5.33 -3.67
CA ALA A 57 1.79 5.16 -2.25
C ALA A 57 2.34 6.47 -1.63
N ASP A 58 3.17 7.20 -2.36
CA ASP A 58 3.75 8.45 -1.89
C ASP A 58 2.67 9.55 -1.81
N ALA A 59 1.77 9.63 -2.79
CA ALA A 59 0.66 10.58 -2.78
C ALA A 59 -0.24 10.38 -1.56
N VAL A 60 -0.57 9.13 -1.23
CA VAL A 60 -1.36 8.78 -0.04
C VAL A 60 -0.63 9.17 1.25
N LEU A 61 0.67 8.87 1.35
CA LEU A 61 1.48 9.23 2.52
C LEU A 61 1.61 10.75 2.70
N LEU A 62 1.76 11.51 1.62
CA LEU A 62 1.81 12.98 1.67
C LEU A 62 0.49 13.56 2.22
N ARG A 63 -0.66 12.99 1.81
CA ARG A 63 -1.98 13.38 2.34
C ARG A 63 -2.10 13.05 3.83
N TYR A 64 -1.74 11.83 4.25
CA TYR A 64 -1.75 11.44 5.67
C TYR A 64 -0.86 12.31 6.55
N ARG A 65 0.26 12.80 6.01
CA ARG A 65 1.20 13.69 6.70
C ARG A 65 0.79 15.17 6.64
N GLY A 66 -0.30 15.51 5.96
CA GLY A 66 -0.76 16.89 5.78
C GLY A 66 0.20 17.77 4.96
N LEU A 67 1.06 17.16 4.14
CA LEU A 67 1.99 17.89 3.26
C LEU A 67 1.33 18.36 1.97
N ILE A 68 0.24 17.69 1.58
CA ILE A 68 -0.66 18.11 0.50
C ILE A 68 -2.09 18.10 1.03
N ASP A 69 -2.94 18.96 0.47
CA ASP A 69 -4.36 18.99 0.79
C ASP A 69 -5.15 17.97 -0.04
N VAL A 70 -6.45 17.84 0.25
CA VAL A 70 -7.34 16.90 -0.46
C VAL A 70 -7.43 17.24 -1.95
N ALA A 71 -7.43 18.54 -2.30
CA ALA A 71 -7.53 18.98 -3.69
C ALA A 71 -6.28 18.60 -4.51
N ALA A 72 -5.08 18.79 -3.95
CA ALA A 72 -3.82 18.39 -4.58
C ALA A 72 -3.69 16.88 -4.69
N TYR A 73 -4.11 16.12 -3.67
CA TYR A 73 -4.17 14.65 -3.72
C TYR A 73 -5.11 14.17 -4.84
N ASP A 74 -6.28 14.78 -4.94
CA ASP A 74 -7.27 14.43 -5.96
C ASP A 74 -6.80 14.75 -7.38
N ASP A 75 -6.20 15.92 -7.59
CA ASP A 75 -5.62 16.30 -8.89
C ASP A 75 -4.52 15.32 -9.32
N GLU A 76 -3.64 14.93 -8.39
CA GLU A 76 -2.53 14.03 -8.68
C GLU A 76 -2.99 12.64 -9.10
N LEU A 77 -4.01 12.11 -8.43
CA LEU A 77 -4.59 10.81 -8.76
C LEU A 77 -5.55 10.85 -9.97
N LYS A 78 -6.18 11.99 -10.25
CA LYS A 78 -6.92 12.20 -11.50
C LYS A 78 -6.00 12.13 -12.71
N LYS A 79 -4.80 12.71 -12.64
CA LYS A 79 -3.78 12.59 -13.70
C LYS A 79 -3.36 11.13 -13.94
N GLN A 80 -3.47 10.28 -12.93
CA GLN A 80 -3.18 8.84 -13.02
C GLN A 80 -4.39 8.01 -13.49
N GLY A 81 -5.56 8.62 -13.65
CA GLY A 81 -6.77 7.97 -14.15
C GLY A 81 -7.66 7.34 -13.08
N TYR A 82 -7.52 7.71 -11.80
CA TYR A 82 -8.40 7.23 -10.72
C TYR A 82 -9.64 8.12 -10.58
N ASP A 83 -10.81 7.49 -10.54
CA ASP A 83 -12.08 8.13 -10.19
C ASP A 83 -12.16 8.47 -8.69
N ASP A 84 -13.15 9.30 -8.32
CA ASP A 84 -13.30 9.84 -6.97
C ASP A 84 -13.47 8.73 -5.91
N GLU A 85 -14.22 7.69 -6.25
CA GLU A 85 -14.49 6.55 -5.35
C GLU A 85 -13.22 5.73 -5.07
N ARG A 86 -12.46 5.39 -6.12
CA ARG A 86 -11.20 4.65 -5.98
C ARG A 86 -10.16 5.43 -5.20
N ARG A 87 -10.08 6.76 -5.37
CA ARG A 87 -9.14 7.59 -4.60
C ARG A 87 -9.42 7.54 -3.10
N GLU A 88 -10.68 7.45 -2.71
CA GLU A 88 -11.08 7.34 -1.32
C GLU A 88 -10.79 5.94 -0.77
N TYR A 89 -11.05 4.87 -1.53
CA TYR A 89 -10.63 3.53 -1.13
C TYR A 89 -9.12 3.39 -0.94
N LEU A 90 -8.33 4.00 -1.82
CA LEU A 90 -6.87 4.00 -1.72
C LEU A 90 -6.38 4.73 -0.47
N TYR A 91 -7.08 5.78 -0.07
CA TYR A 91 -6.81 6.47 1.18
C TYR A 91 -7.15 5.58 2.38
N GLN A 92 -8.37 5.04 2.44
CA GLN A 92 -8.84 4.19 3.55
C GLN A 92 -7.99 2.93 3.73
N VAL A 93 -7.56 2.28 2.64
CA VAL A 93 -6.73 1.06 2.70
C VAL A 93 -5.33 1.33 3.25
N ALA A 94 -4.84 2.57 3.13
CA ALA A 94 -3.54 2.95 3.67
C ALA A 94 -3.58 3.29 5.18
N GLU A 95 -4.75 3.26 5.81
CA GLU A 95 -4.87 3.39 7.25
C GLU A 95 -4.20 2.22 7.97
N ASN A 96 -3.46 2.51 9.03
CA ASN A 96 -2.87 1.50 9.88
C ASN A 96 -3.93 0.93 10.83
N LEU A 97 -4.36 -0.29 10.57
CA LEU A 97 -5.24 -1.03 11.46
C LEU A 97 -4.48 -1.57 12.67
N LEU A 98 -5.18 -1.72 13.80
CA LEU A 98 -4.64 -2.37 14.98
C LEU A 98 -4.29 -3.84 14.68
N GLY A 99 -3.15 -4.30 15.17
CA GLY A 99 -2.78 -5.69 15.08
C GLY A 99 -3.65 -6.58 15.95
N VAL A 100 -3.59 -7.89 15.69
CA VAL A 100 -4.46 -8.86 16.38
C VAL A 100 -4.20 -8.91 17.89
N THR A 101 -2.96 -8.70 18.33
CA THR A 101 -2.59 -8.71 19.75
C THR A 101 -3.11 -7.46 20.47
N GLU A 102 -3.08 -6.30 19.81
CA GLU A 102 -3.65 -5.06 20.30
C GLU A 102 -5.17 -5.16 20.43
N LEU A 103 -5.84 -5.74 19.42
CA LEU A 103 -7.29 -5.99 19.45
C LEU A 103 -7.69 -6.90 20.61
N ILE A 104 -6.99 -8.02 20.80
CA ILE A 104 -7.21 -8.93 21.94
C ILE A 104 -6.97 -8.21 23.27
N SER A 105 -5.95 -7.36 23.35
CA SER A 105 -5.65 -6.60 24.56
C SER A 105 -6.76 -5.60 24.89
N LEU A 106 -7.32 -4.91 23.89
CA LEU A 106 -8.45 -4.01 24.07
C LEU A 106 -9.72 -4.75 24.53
N TYR A 107 -9.98 -5.91 23.92
CA TYR A 107 -11.08 -6.79 24.31
C TYR A 107 -10.96 -7.24 25.77
N ARG A 108 -9.80 -7.76 26.19
CA ARG A 108 -9.55 -8.19 27.58
C ARG A 108 -9.62 -7.05 28.59
N ARG A 109 -9.39 -5.80 28.16
CA ARG A 109 -9.54 -4.58 28.98
C ARG A 109 -10.98 -4.05 29.02
N GLY A 110 -11.93 -4.71 28.36
CA GLY A 110 -13.32 -4.28 28.26
C GLY A 110 -13.50 -2.98 27.48
N LYS A 111 -12.54 -2.62 26.61
CA LYS A 111 -12.60 -1.42 25.75
C LYS A 111 -13.10 -1.70 24.34
N LEU A 112 -13.23 -2.96 23.98
CA LEU A 112 -13.73 -3.43 22.70
C LEU A 112 -14.71 -4.57 22.96
N PRO A 113 -15.98 -4.49 22.53
CA PRO A 113 -16.94 -5.58 22.67
C PRO A 113 -16.58 -6.73 21.72
N GLU A 114 -17.11 -7.93 22.00
CA GLU A 114 -16.71 -9.16 21.29
C GLU A 114 -17.12 -9.14 19.80
N ASP A 115 -18.27 -8.58 19.49
CA ASP A 115 -18.76 -8.42 18.11
C ASP A 115 -17.85 -7.50 17.29
N GLU A 116 -17.45 -6.36 17.85
CA GLU A 116 -16.50 -5.45 17.22
C GLU A 116 -15.11 -6.09 17.05
N LEU A 117 -14.66 -6.92 18.00
CA LEU A 117 -13.40 -7.65 17.88
C LEU A 117 -13.35 -8.51 16.61
N PHE A 118 -14.43 -9.22 16.27
CA PHE A 118 -14.48 -10.04 15.07
C PHE A 118 -14.52 -9.19 13.79
N ILE A 119 -15.27 -8.08 13.80
CA ILE A 119 -15.33 -7.14 12.67
C ILE A 119 -13.95 -6.55 12.39
N GLU A 120 -13.26 -6.03 13.41
CA GLU A 120 -11.90 -5.49 13.26
C GLU A 120 -10.89 -6.57 12.89
N GLY A 121 -11.03 -7.77 13.45
CA GLY A 121 -10.23 -8.94 13.09
C GLY A 121 -10.36 -9.33 11.62
N GLU A 122 -11.55 -9.25 11.03
CA GLU A 122 -11.75 -9.53 9.62
C GLU A 122 -11.04 -8.52 8.71
N LYS A 123 -11.01 -7.23 9.08
CA LYS A 123 -10.29 -6.19 8.33
C LYS A 123 -8.79 -6.49 8.22
N ILE A 124 -8.20 -7.08 9.25
CA ILE A 124 -6.80 -7.55 9.25
C ILE A 124 -6.65 -9.03 8.80
N LYS A 125 -7.65 -9.58 8.11
CA LYS A 125 -7.64 -10.91 7.47
C LYS A 125 -7.66 -12.10 8.43
N TRP A 126 -8.11 -11.91 9.67
CA TRP A 126 -8.35 -13.00 10.61
C TRP A 126 -9.78 -13.52 10.48
N LYS A 127 -9.93 -14.82 10.19
CA LYS A 127 -11.23 -15.49 10.26
C LYS A 127 -11.65 -15.68 11.71
N GLU A 128 -12.94 -15.53 11.99
CA GLU A 128 -13.54 -15.70 13.33
C GLU A 128 -13.01 -16.95 14.06
N ALA A 129 -13.07 -18.11 13.41
CA ALA A 129 -12.62 -19.38 14.01
C ALA A 129 -11.14 -19.35 14.46
N ARG A 130 -10.26 -18.68 13.71
CA ARG A 130 -8.85 -18.53 14.08
C ARG A 130 -8.67 -17.51 15.20
N LEU A 131 -9.46 -16.45 15.19
CA LEU A 131 -9.44 -15.44 16.25
C LEU A 131 -9.91 -16.03 17.59
N ARG A 132 -10.93 -16.89 17.59
CA ARG A 132 -11.36 -17.65 18.77
C ARG A 132 -10.25 -18.56 19.33
N ASN A 133 -9.54 -19.28 18.45
CA ASN A 133 -8.39 -20.09 18.88
C ASN A 133 -7.29 -19.20 19.48
N LEU A 134 -7.06 -18.02 18.92
CA LEU A 134 -6.06 -17.08 19.43
C LEU A 134 -6.47 -16.48 20.79
N LEU A 135 -7.75 -16.20 20.99
CA LEU A 135 -8.29 -15.81 22.30
C LEU A 135 -8.01 -16.88 23.36
N ALA A 136 -8.26 -18.15 23.03
CA ALA A 136 -7.97 -19.26 23.94
C ALA A 136 -6.47 -19.40 24.25
N VAL A 137 -5.59 -19.27 23.24
CA VAL A 137 -4.13 -19.37 23.43
C VAL A 137 -3.57 -18.20 24.24
N THR A 138 -4.13 -17.01 24.07
CA THR A 138 -3.70 -15.81 24.81
C THR A 138 -4.28 -15.75 26.23
N GLU A 139 -5.12 -16.71 26.61
CA GLU A 139 -5.71 -16.75 27.94
C GLU A 139 -4.68 -17.15 28.98
N VAL A 140 -4.20 -16.14 29.71
CA VAL A 140 -3.29 -16.34 30.83
C VAL A 140 -4.12 -16.62 32.08
N ILE A 141 -4.16 -17.89 32.48
CA ILE A 141 -4.68 -18.30 33.78
C ILE A 141 -3.50 -18.23 34.76
N PRO A 142 -3.59 -17.43 35.85
CA PRO A 142 -2.52 -17.36 36.84
C PRO A 142 -2.26 -18.74 37.43
N GLY A 143 -0.98 -19.08 37.61
CA GLY A 143 -0.60 -20.35 38.23
C GLY A 143 -1.06 -20.40 39.69
N ALA A 144 -1.20 -21.61 40.25
CA ALA A 144 -1.56 -21.76 41.66
C ALA A 144 -0.61 -20.96 42.59
N GLN A 145 0.67 -20.90 42.26
CA GLN A 145 1.66 -20.12 43.03
C GLN A 145 1.45 -18.61 42.93
N ASP A 146 0.98 -18.09 41.80
CA ASP A 146 0.65 -16.66 41.65
C ASP A 146 -0.57 -16.31 42.50
N ILE A 147 -1.59 -17.17 42.48
CA ILE A 147 -2.79 -17.03 43.32
C ILE A 147 -2.41 -17.05 44.81
N ILE A 148 -1.57 -18.00 45.23
CA ILE A 148 -1.07 -18.08 46.61
C ILE A 148 -0.26 -16.83 46.97
N SER A 149 0.60 -16.35 46.07
CA SER A 149 1.42 -15.16 46.31
C SER A 149 0.57 -13.89 46.45
N PHE A 150 -0.52 -13.75 45.67
CA PHE A 150 -1.47 -12.66 45.84
C PHE A 150 -2.22 -12.75 47.17
N ALA A 151 -2.59 -13.96 47.61
CA ALA A 151 -3.25 -14.17 48.88
C ALA A 151 -2.36 -13.84 50.09
N VAL A 152 -1.09 -14.24 50.05
CA VAL A 152 -0.11 -13.96 51.11
C VAL A 152 0.25 -12.46 51.18
N ARG A 153 0.18 -11.75 50.06
CA ARG A 153 0.40 -10.29 50.00
C ARG A 153 -0.80 -9.45 50.47
N GLU A 154 -1.79 -10.08 51.09
CA GLU A 154 -3.01 -9.44 51.60
C GLU A 154 -3.80 -8.63 50.55
N VAL A 155 -3.63 -8.92 49.25
CA VAL A 155 -4.34 -8.19 48.18
C VAL A 155 -5.86 -8.36 48.28
N TYR A 156 -6.31 -9.41 48.97
CA TYR A 156 -7.72 -9.69 49.23
C TYR A 156 -8.23 -9.17 50.59
N SER A 157 -7.46 -8.37 51.33
CA SER A 157 -7.93 -7.82 52.60
C SER A 157 -9.11 -6.85 52.34
N PRO A 158 -10.13 -6.82 53.22
CA PRO A 158 -11.32 -6.01 53.01
C PRO A 158 -11.00 -4.51 52.92
N GLU A 159 -9.96 -4.05 53.63
CA GLU A 159 -9.56 -2.64 53.60
C GLU A 159 -8.98 -2.22 52.24
N ILE A 160 -8.26 -3.12 51.56
CA ILE A 160 -7.67 -2.86 50.23
C ILE A 160 -8.71 -3.03 49.13
N ALA A 161 -9.59 -4.03 49.23
CA ALA A 161 -10.63 -4.30 48.24
C ALA A 161 -11.67 -3.16 48.13
N ALA A 162 -11.91 -2.40 49.21
CA ALA A 162 -12.84 -1.28 49.22
C ALA A 162 -12.28 0.02 48.60
N ALA A 163 -10.97 0.07 48.27
CA ALA A 163 -10.30 1.24 47.73
C ALA A 163 -10.27 1.30 46.19
N PHE A 164 -10.77 0.28 45.50
CA PHE A 164 -10.82 0.15 44.03
C PHE A 164 -12.27 0.02 43.55
#